data_AF-A0A5C3MSL3-F1
#
_entry.id   AF-A0A5C3MSL3-F1
#
_cell.length_a   1.000
_cell.length_b   1.000
_cell.length_c   1.000
_cell.angle_alpha   90.00
_cell.angle_beta   90.00
_cell.angle_gamma   90.00
#
_symmetry.space_group_name_H-M   'P 1'
#
loop_
_entity.id
_entity.type
_entity.pdbx_description
1 polymer ?
#
loop_
_entity_poly.entity_id
_entity_poly.type
_entity_poly.pdbx_seq_one_letter_code
_entity_poly.pdbx_strand_id
1 'polypeptide(L)'
;MAVPETPQAGSREKDAYEIRITPGGKIQGWVANALEFLEKNKNKPLVLHTLPGKQNKTPEMDGQNVRDTTTRTTETRKQGLSPSTSAVPRLISVVEIIKREFIKLDGSPEDRTLHQYNQIGCLEQTDTVIDETGDEARRDALLKALEGKNQ
;
A
#
# COMPACT_ATOMS: atom_id res chain seq x y z
N MET A 1 -8.56 -48.97 -12.28
CA MET A 1 -8.05 -47.62 -12.62
C MET A 1 -8.42 -46.70 -11.48
N ALA A 2 -7.48 -46.44 -10.58
CA ALA A 2 -7.67 -45.49 -9.48
C ALA A 2 -7.10 -44.14 -9.93
N VAL A 3 -7.91 -43.09 -9.79
CA VAL A 3 -7.54 -41.72 -10.09
C VAL A 3 -6.62 -41.22 -8.98
N PRO A 4 -5.46 -40.60 -9.25
CA PRO A 4 -4.63 -40.03 -8.19
C PRO A 4 -5.28 -38.76 -7.64
N GLU A 5 -5.42 -38.72 -6.32
CA GLU A 5 -5.85 -37.53 -5.57
C GLU A 5 -4.88 -36.37 -5.83
N THR A 6 -5.43 -35.26 -6.29
CA THR A 6 -4.74 -33.98 -6.40
C THR A 6 -4.34 -33.51 -5.00
N PRO A 7 -3.08 -33.10 -4.75
CA PRO A 7 -2.71 -32.57 -3.44
C PRO A 7 -3.48 -31.26 -3.22
N GLN A 8 -4.34 -31.26 -2.21
CA GLN A 8 -5.06 -30.07 -1.75
C GLN A 8 -4.04 -28.99 -1.40
N ALA A 9 -4.16 -27.85 -2.07
CA ALA A 9 -3.39 -26.66 -1.77
C ALA A 9 -3.61 -26.30 -0.29
N GLY A 10 -2.56 -26.50 0.51
CA GLY A 10 -2.55 -26.15 1.92
C GLY A 10 -3.01 -24.71 2.10
N SER A 11 -4.03 -24.53 2.93
CA SER A 11 -4.45 -23.25 3.48
C SER A 11 -3.24 -22.52 4.05
N ARG A 12 -2.70 -21.53 3.31
CA ARG A 12 -1.69 -20.60 3.82
C ARG A 12 -2.32 -19.83 4.99
N GLU A 13 -2.09 -20.29 6.22
CA GLU A 13 -2.38 -19.48 7.40
C GLU A 13 -1.71 -18.12 7.24
N LYS A 14 -2.48 -17.06 7.46
CA LYS A 14 -2.04 -15.67 7.40
C LYS A 14 -1.16 -15.36 8.63
N ASP A 15 0.04 -15.92 8.66
CA ASP A 15 0.96 -15.82 9.80
C ASP A 15 1.91 -14.63 9.75
N ALA A 16 1.75 -13.74 8.79
CA ALA A 16 2.54 -12.52 8.67
C ALA A 16 1.94 -11.39 9.52
N TYR A 17 2.76 -10.75 10.36
CA TYR A 17 2.36 -9.53 11.05
C TYR A 17 2.59 -8.32 10.15
N GLU A 18 1.52 -7.63 9.78
CA GLU A 18 1.55 -6.53 8.81
C GLU A 18 1.50 -5.16 9.50
N ILE A 19 2.45 -4.29 9.16
CA ILE A 19 2.50 -2.89 9.60
C ILE A 19 2.42 -1.97 8.37
N ARG A 20 1.36 -1.16 8.31
CA ARG A 20 1.21 -0.11 7.29
C ARG A 20 1.92 1.17 7.71
N ILE A 21 2.85 1.63 6.89
CA ILE A 21 3.51 2.93 7.04
C ILE A 21 2.72 4.00 6.29
N THR A 22 2.37 5.07 6.99
CA THR A 22 1.59 6.19 6.45
C THR A 22 2.33 7.52 6.67
N PRO A 23 2.05 8.58 5.89
CA PRO A 23 2.73 9.87 6.08
C PRO A 23 2.56 10.48 7.47
N GLY A 24 1.38 10.30 8.10
CA GLY A 24 1.03 10.92 9.39
C GLY A 24 1.30 10.09 10.64
N GLY A 25 1.71 8.82 10.53
CA GLY A 25 1.89 7.96 11.70
C GLY A 25 3.21 8.18 12.44
N LYS A 26 3.28 7.78 13.71
CA LYS A 26 4.45 7.97 14.57
C LYS A 26 5.48 6.84 14.37
N ILE A 27 6.71 7.20 13.99
CA ILE A 27 7.81 6.23 13.75
C ILE A 27 8.07 5.35 14.98
N GLN A 28 8.15 5.95 16.16
CA GLN A 28 8.42 5.26 17.41
C GLN A 28 7.42 4.11 17.67
N GLY A 29 6.14 4.32 17.37
CA GLY A 29 5.12 3.30 17.56
C GLY A 29 5.31 2.09 16.65
N TRP A 30 5.65 2.31 15.36
CA TRP A 30 5.92 1.21 14.44
C TRP A 30 7.19 0.44 14.83
N VAL A 31 8.24 1.15 15.24
CA VAL A 31 9.51 0.54 15.65
C VAL A 31 9.31 -0.30 16.91
N ALA A 32 8.64 0.23 17.93
CA ALA A 32 8.38 -0.50 19.17
C ALA A 32 7.58 -1.79 18.90
N ASN A 33 6.47 -1.68 18.15
CA ASN A 33 5.64 -2.83 17.80
C ASN A 33 6.40 -3.87 16.97
N ALA A 34 7.28 -3.43 16.06
CA ALA A 34 8.08 -4.33 15.23
C ALA A 34 9.13 -5.08 16.06
N LEU A 35 9.86 -4.39 16.94
CA LEU A 35 10.88 -5.01 17.79
C LEU A 35 10.26 -6.00 18.77
N GLU A 36 9.15 -5.63 19.43
CA GLU A 36 8.40 -6.52 20.31
C GLU A 36 7.91 -7.77 19.58
N PHE A 37 7.42 -7.61 18.35
CA PHE A 37 6.97 -8.75 17.54
C PHE A 37 8.11 -9.69 17.18
N LEU A 38 9.25 -9.16 16.70
CA LEU A 38 10.41 -9.96 16.28
C LEU A 38 11.05 -10.69 17.46
N GLU A 39 11.04 -10.10 18.66
CA GLU A 39 11.52 -10.75 19.88
C GLU A 39 10.64 -11.94 20.27
N LYS A 40 9.32 -11.74 20.24
CA LYS A 40 8.34 -12.78 20.64
C LYS A 40 8.17 -13.88 19.58
N ASN A 41 8.42 -13.60 18.30
CA ASN A 41 8.07 -14.48 17.19
C ASN A 41 9.24 -14.70 16.23
N LYS A 42 10.20 -15.57 16.60
CA LYS A 42 11.43 -15.81 15.81
C LYS A 42 11.19 -16.39 14.41
N ASN A 43 10.09 -17.14 14.21
CA ASN A 43 9.81 -17.85 12.95
C ASN A 43 8.69 -17.22 12.13
N LYS A 44 8.17 -16.05 12.53
CA LYS A 44 7.06 -15.39 11.82
C LYS A 44 7.56 -14.16 11.05
N PRO A 45 7.13 -13.98 9.79
CA PRO A 45 7.54 -12.83 9.01
C PRO A 45 6.84 -11.55 9.48
N LEU A 46 7.62 -10.47 9.56
CA LEU A 46 7.12 -9.10 9.70
C LEU A 46 7.05 -8.45 8.31
N VAL A 47 5.88 -7.91 7.95
CA VAL A 47 5.66 -7.25 6.66
C VAL A 47 5.43 -5.76 6.90
N LEU A 48 6.28 -4.91 6.32
CA LEU A 48 6.08 -3.46 6.31
C LEU A 48 5.73 -3.00 4.90
N HIS A 49 4.64 -2.25 4.75
CA HIS A 49 4.17 -1.81 3.43
C HIS A 49 3.56 -0.40 3.47
N THR A 50 3.46 0.23 2.29
CA THR A 50 2.79 1.53 2.11
C THR A 50 1.49 1.43 1.31
N LEU A 51 0.99 0.22 1.05
CA LEU A 51 -0.27 0.01 0.32
C LEU A 51 -1.42 0.89 0.87
N PRO A 52 -2.36 1.33 0.02
CA PRO A 52 -3.54 2.07 0.44
C PRO A 52 -4.31 1.31 1.52
N GLY A 53 -5.02 2.06 2.38
CA GLY A 53 -5.88 1.44 3.38
C GLY A 53 -7.03 0.71 2.69
N LYS A 54 -7.41 -0.46 3.22
CA LYS A 54 -8.62 -1.16 2.77
C LYS A 54 -9.82 -0.23 3.02
N GLN A 55 -10.51 0.18 1.95
CA GLN A 55 -11.79 0.86 2.11
C GLN A 55 -12.80 -0.19 2.57
N ASN A 56 -13.22 -0.12 3.82
CA ASN A 56 -14.36 -0.91 4.30
C ASN A 56 -15.62 -0.31 3.65
N LYS A 57 -15.99 -0.78 2.46
CA LYS A 57 -17.33 -0.55 1.92
C LYS A 57 -18.29 -1.43 2.71
N THR A 58 -18.87 -0.89 3.77
CA THR A 58 -20.16 -1.40 4.28
C THR A 58 -21.22 -1.01 3.25
N PRO A 59 -21.93 -1.96 2.63
CA PRO A 59 -23.08 -1.64 1.81
C PRO A 59 -24.30 -1.58 2.72
N GLU A 60 -24.65 -0.39 3.21
CA GLU A 60 -25.98 -0.19 3.80
C GLU A 60 -26.64 1.07 3.21
N MET A 61 -27.90 0.84 2.85
CA MET A 61 -28.82 1.74 2.16
C MET A 61 -29.21 2.94 3.02
N ASP A 62 -29.54 4.01 2.29
CA ASP A 62 -30.47 5.09 2.62
C ASP A 62 -30.16 6.08 3.76
N GLY A 63 -30.36 7.35 3.41
CA GLY A 63 -30.72 8.40 4.37
C GLY A 63 -29.73 9.56 4.44
N GLN A 64 -30.08 10.64 3.75
CA GLN A 64 -29.54 11.99 3.90
C GLN A 64 -29.06 12.34 5.33
N ASN A 65 -27.81 12.83 5.44
CA ASN A 65 -27.63 14.15 6.01
C ASN A 65 -26.35 14.83 5.50
N VAL A 66 -26.58 16.02 4.96
CA VAL A 66 -25.61 17.00 4.53
C VAL A 66 -25.03 17.65 5.78
N ARG A 67 -23.71 17.69 5.92
CA ARG A 67 -22.95 18.93 6.16
C ARG A 67 -21.44 18.74 6.23
N ASP A 68 -20.81 19.50 5.34
CA ASP A 68 -19.54 20.20 5.47
C ASP A 68 -18.32 19.45 5.98
N THR A 69 -17.36 19.26 5.07
CA THR A 69 -16.07 19.96 5.19
C THR A 69 -15.41 20.12 3.82
N THR A 70 -15.35 21.39 3.39
CA THR A 70 -14.39 21.99 2.44
C THR A 70 -14.68 21.87 0.94
N THR A 71 -15.43 22.86 0.47
CA THR A 71 -15.20 23.56 -0.80
C THR A 71 -13.71 23.74 -1.09
N ARG A 72 -13.24 23.21 -2.21
CA ARG A 72 -12.00 23.68 -2.84
C ARG A 72 -12.18 23.67 -4.35
N THR A 73 -12.48 24.87 -4.83
CA THR A 73 -12.13 25.46 -6.12
C THR A 73 -11.28 24.58 -7.03
N THR A 74 -11.78 24.45 -8.26
CA THR A 74 -11.07 24.03 -9.47
C THR A 74 -9.84 24.91 -9.69
N GLU A 75 -8.71 24.51 -9.12
CA GLU A 75 -7.39 24.98 -9.48
C GLU A 75 -6.53 23.75 -9.75
N THR A 76 -5.90 23.73 -10.92
CA THR A 76 -5.00 22.69 -11.41
C THR A 76 -3.85 22.46 -10.42
N ARG A 77 -4.07 21.62 -9.41
CA ARG A 77 -2.99 21.18 -8.52
C ARG A 77 -2.13 20.22 -9.30
N LYS A 78 -0.85 20.56 -9.41
CA LYS A 78 0.23 19.61 -9.75
C LYS A 78 -0.04 18.34 -8.95
N GLN A 79 -0.42 17.25 -9.63
CA GLN A 79 -0.71 15.98 -8.98
C GLN A 79 0.55 15.55 -8.23
N GLY A 80 0.54 15.72 -6.90
CA GLY A 80 1.57 15.19 -6.04
C GLY A 80 1.53 13.67 -6.08
N LEU A 81 2.63 13.03 -5.67
CA LEU A 81 2.69 11.58 -5.51
C LEU A 81 1.54 11.08 -4.62
N SER A 82 1.02 9.88 -4.92
CA SER A 82 0.00 9.25 -4.09
C SER A 82 0.46 9.18 -2.61
N PRO A 83 -0.45 9.19 -1.63
CA PRO A 83 -0.10 9.02 -0.22
C PRO A 83 0.72 7.75 0.07
N SER A 84 0.51 6.69 -0.72
CA SER A 84 1.27 5.43 -0.64
C SER A 84 2.70 5.59 -1.14
N THR A 85 2.90 6.30 -2.26
CA THR A 85 4.23 6.52 -2.83
C THR A 85 5.02 7.54 -2.00
N SER A 86 4.36 8.58 -1.49
CA SER A 86 5.02 9.61 -0.65
C SER A 86 5.47 9.07 0.71
N ALA A 87 4.94 7.93 1.17
CA ALA A 87 5.36 7.28 2.42
C ALA A 87 6.60 6.38 2.26
N VAL A 88 7.07 6.07 1.05
CA VAL A 88 8.19 5.13 0.82
C VAL A 88 9.50 5.55 1.50
N PRO A 89 9.94 6.82 1.45
CA PRO A 89 11.15 7.25 2.17
C PRO A 89 11.04 7.03 3.69
N ARG A 90 9.83 7.18 4.24
CA ARG A 90 9.54 6.94 5.65
C ARG A 90 9.57 5.44 5.98
N LEU A 91 9.03 4.59 5.10
CA LEU A 91 9.13 3.13 5.23
C LEU A 91 10.59 2.68 5.33
N ILE A 92 11.45 3.15 4.43
CA ILE A 92 12.88 2.82 4.46
C ILE A 92 13.49 3.25 5.79
N SER A 93 13.21 4.47 6.23
CA SER A 93 13.70 4.99 7.52
C SER A 93 13.29 4.10 8.70
N VAL A 94 12.04 3.65 8.75
CA VAL A 94 11.52 2.75 9.80
C VAL A 94 12.25 1.41 9.77
N VAL A 95 12.38 0.79 8.60
CA VAL A 95 13.07 -0.51 8.43
C VAL A 95 14.54 -0.42 8.88
N GLU A 96 15.25 0.64 8.50
CA GLU A 96 16.65 0.81 8.91
C GLU A 96 16.80 1.04 10.41
N ILE A 97 15.85 1.72 11.06
CA ILE A 97 15.84 1.84 12.53
C ILE A 97 15.61 0.47 13.17
N ILE A 98 14.61 -0.29 12.71
CA ILE A 98 14.33 -1.64 13.23
C ILE A 98 15.56 -2.53 13.13
N LYS A 99 16.24 -2.57 11.97
CA LYS A 99 17.46 -3.38 11.80
C LYS A 99 18.56 -2.98 12.79
N ARG A 100 18.79 -1.68 12.98
CA ARG A 100 19.80 -1.17 13.91
C ARG A 100 19.48 -1.50 15.37
N GLU A 101 18.22 -1.38 15.77
CA GLU A 101 17.81 -1.64 17.15
C GLU A 101 17.70 -3.13 17.45
N PHE A 102 17.27 -3.96 16.49
CA PHE A 102 17.16 -5.41 16.66
C PHE A 102 18.49 -6.08 17.00
N ILE A 103 19.58 -5.65 16.35
CA ILE A 103 20.94 -6.16 16.62
C ILE A 103 21.40 -5.75 18.04
N LYS A 104 20.91 -4.62 18.56
CA LYS A 104 21.29 -4.08 19.89
C LYS A 104 20.49 -4.64 21.06
N LEU A 105 19.42 -5.40 20.82
CA LEU A 105 18.66 -6.03 21.91
C LEU A 105 19.59 -6.93 22.76
N ASP A 106 19.22 -7.29 23.98
CA ASP A 106 20.09 -8.09 24.87
C ASP A 106 20.38 -9.49 24.28
N GLY A 107 21.64 -9.86 24.05
CA GLY A 107 22.05 -11.17 23.50
C GLY A 107 23.35 -11.14 22.71
N SER A 108 23.85 -12.31 22.27
CA SER A 108 25.01 -12.37 21.37
C SER A 108 24.62 -11.82 19.99
N PRO A 109 25.35 -10.84 19.44
CA PRO A 109 25.04 -10.29 18.11
C PRO A 109 25.18 -11.32 16.99
N GLU A 110 25.92 -12.40 17.22
CA GLU A 110 26.15 -13.46 16.23
C GLU A 110 24.91 -14.32 15.96
N ASP A 111 23.96 -14.37 16.90
CA ASP A 111 22.74 -15.18 16.79
C ASP A 111 21.55 -14.41 16.18
N ARG A 112 21.71 -13.10 15.93
CA ARG A 112 20.62 -12.24 15.44
C ARG A 112 20.83 -11.83 13.99
N THR A 113 20.36 -12.68 13.10
CA THR A 113 20.28 -12.38 11.66
C THR A 113 18.85 -11.99 11.27
N LEU A 114 18.72 -10.96 10.42
CA LEU A 114 17.46 -10.62 9.77
C LEU A 114 17.60 -10.82 8.26
N HIS A 115 16.69 -11.59 7.69
CA HIS A 115 16.55 -11.75 6.25
C HIS A 115 15.44 -10.84 5.75
N GLN A 116 15.75 -9.99 4.77
CA GLN A 116 14.81 -9.02 4.21
C GLN A 116 14.53 -9.35 2.74
N TYR A 117 13.24 -9.34 2.38
CA TYR A 117 12.77 -9.48 1.01
C TYR A 117 11.99 -8.22 0.63
N ASN A 118 12.29 -7.65 -0.53
CA ASN A 118 11.64 -6.42 -1.01
C ASN A 118 10.77 -6.74 -2.22
N GLN A 119 9.56 -6.19 -2.23
CA GLN A 119 8.64 -6.26 -3.37
C GLN A 119 8.20 -4.85 -3.73
N ILE A 120 8.27 -4.52 -5.02
CA ILE A 120 7.77 -3.26 -5.59
C ILE A 120 6.74 -3.62 -6.66
N GLY A 121 5.60 -2.95 -6.63
CA GLY A 121 4.53 -3.16 -7.60
C GLY A 121 3.67 -1.92 -7.74
N CYS A 122 2.88 -1.89 -8.81
CA CYS A 122 1.89 -0.86 -9.06
C CYS A 122 0.51 -1.43 -8.79
N LEU A 123 -0.35 -0.68 -8.10
CA LEU A 123 -1.77 -1.00 -8.06
C LEU A 123 -2.40 -0.34 -9.28
N GLU A 124 -3.02 -1.13 -10.14
CA GLU A 124 -3.82 -0.59 -11.23
C GLU A 124 -4.98 0.20 -10.61
N GLN A 125 -5.03 1.49 -10.95
CA GLN A 125 -6.12 2.34 -10.53
C GLN A 125 -7.30 2.02 -11.46
N THR A 126 -8.19 1.14 -11.01
CA THR A 126 -9.45 0.89 -11.72
C THR A 126 -10.35 2.10 -11.53
N ASP A 127 -10.07 3.20 -12.22
CA ASP A 127 -10.95 4.34 -12.33
C ASP A 127 -12.15 3.94 -13.22
N THR A 128 -13.06 3.12 -12.71
CA THR A 128 -14.42 3.00 -13.25
C THR A 128 -15.23 4.21 -12.79
N VAL A 129 -14.91 5.36 -13.38
CA VAL A 129 -15.90 6.38 -13.69
C VAL A 129 -15.48 6.92 -15.06
N ILE A 130 -15.92 6.22 -16.11
CA ILE A 130 -15.91 6.81 -17.45
C ILE A 130 -16.96 7.92 -17.34
N ASP A 131 -16.51 9.15 -17.08
CA ASP A 131 -17.29 10.32 -17.44
C ASP A 131 -17.30 10.30 -18.98
N GLU A 132 -18.33 9.69 -19.56
CA GLU A 132 -18.49 9.47 -21.00
C GLU A 132 -18.27 10.79 -21.77
N THR A 133 -18.60 11.92 -21.14
CA THR A 133 -18.41 13.28 -21.62
C THR A 133 -16.94 13.65 -21.87
N GLY A 134 -16.03 13.22 -20.98
CA GLY A 134 -14.60 13.55 -21.06
C GLY A 134 -13.82 12.64 -22.02
N ASP A 135 -14.25 11.38 -22.11
CA ASP A 135 -13.62 10.39 -22.98
C ASP A 135 -13.89 10.66 -24.47
N GLU A 136 -15.07 11.19 -24.80
CA GLU A 136 -15.41 11.60 -26.15
C GLU A 136 -14.57 12.81 -26.60
N ALA A 137 -14.44 13.84 -25.75
CA ALA A 137 -13.58 15.00 -26.03
C ALA A 137 -12.10 14.62 -26.16
N ARG A 138 -11.62 13.65 -25.37
CA ARG A 138 -10.24 13.13 -25.48
C ARG A 138 -10.04 12.35 -26.78
N ARG A 139 -11.02 11.54 -27.19
CA ARG A 139 -10.98 10.78 -28.45
C ARG A 139 -10.93 11.73 -29.64
N ASP A 140 -11.75 12.78 -29.65
CA ASP A 140 -11.77 13.77 -30.73
C ASP A 140 -10.47 14.57 -30.82
N ALA A 141 -9.89 14.96 -29.68
CA ALA A 141 -8.59 15.62 -29.65
C ALA A 141 -7.46 14.74 -30.21
N LEU A 142 -7.47 13.44 -29.90
CA LEU A 142 -6.53 12.46 -30.44
C LEU A 142 -6.72 12.27 -31.94
N LEU A 143 -7.96 12.14 -32.41
CA LEU A 143 -8.27 11.99 -33.83
C LEU A 143 -7.80 13.21 -34.64
N LYS A 144 -8.01 14.41 -34.10
CA LYS A 144 -7.58 15.67 -34.71
C LYS A 144 -6.06 15.82 -34.75
N ALA A 145 -5.36 15.38 -33.70
CA ALA A 145 -3.89 15.37 -33.67
C ALA A 145 -3.28 14.37 -34.66
N LEU A 146 -3.97 13.24 -34.90
CA LEU A 146 -3.55 12.21 -35.84
C LEU A 146 -3.88 12.55 -37.31
N GLU A 147 -4.80 13.49 -37.56
CA GLU A 147 -5.15 13.93 -38.92
C GLU A 147 -3.99 14.64 -39.64
N GLY A 148 -2.91 15.02 -38.93
CA GLY A 148 -1.66 15.46 -39.52
C GLY A 148 -1.72 16.78 -40.31
N LYS A 149 -2.84 17.51 -40.24
CA LYS A 149 -2.96 18.87 -40.78
C LYS A 149 -2.24 19.85 -39.86
N ASN A 150 -0.94 20.04 -40.10
CA ASN A 150 -0.24 21.21 -39.60
C ASN A 150 -0.93 22.46 -40.19
N GLN A 151 -1.40 23.36 -39.32
CA GLN A 151 -1.74 24.73 -39.70
C GLN A 151 -0.46 25.51 -40.00
#